data_AF-A0AAV4FRG0-F1
#
_entry.id   AF-A0AAV4FRG0-F1
#
_cell.length_a   1.000
_cell.length_b   1.000
_cell.length_c   1.000
_cell.angle_alpha   90.00
_cell.angle_beta   90.00
_cell.angle_gamma   90.00
#
_symmetry.space_group_name_H-M   'P 1'
#
loop_
_entity.id
_entity.type
_entity.pdbx_description
1 polymer ?
#
loop_
_entity_poly.entity_id
_entity_poly.type
_entity_poly.pdbx_seq_one_letter_code
_entity_poly.pdbx_strand_id
1 'polypeptide(L)'
;MTLTTKTVAFQILVLVSLVCLCRAESERCPEGFFGNNCMMVCYCKGGNTNCDNGDCTQGCDKEHIGPFCQYSEFDLIGNIKS
;
A
#
# COMPACT_ATOMS: atom_id res chain seq x y z
N MET A 1 -11.87 -10.16 49.36
CA MET A 1 -10.92 -9.34 48.58
C MET A 1 -11.07 -9.72 47.10
N THR A 2 -12.10 -9.21 46.43
CA THR A 2 -12.49 -9.64 45.07
C THR A 2 -12.85 -8.47 44.16
N LEU A 3 -12.77 -7.24 44.68
CA LEU A 3 -13.19 -6.01 44.00
C LEU A 3 -12.06 -5.39 43.16
N THR A 4 -10.81 -5.75 43.41
CA THR A 4 -9.62 -5.26 42.70
C THR A 4 -9.38 -6.01 41.38
N THR A 5 -9.61 -7.31 41.34
CA THR A 5 -9.35 -8.15 40.15
C THR A 5 -10.26 -7.86 38.96
N LYS A 6 -11.55 -7.60 39.20
CA LYS A 6 -12.50 -7.23 38.12
C LYS A 6 -12.21 -5.84 37.53
N THR A 7 -11.81 -4.90 38.37
CA THR A 7 -11.46 -3.53 37.97
C THR A 7 -10.18 -3.52 37.15
N VAL A 8 -9.16 -4.29 37.55
CA VAL A 8 -7.90 -4.43 36.80
C VAL A 8 -8.13 -5.12 35.45
N ALA A 9 -8.93 -6.19 35.39
CA ALA A 9 -9.27 -6.86 34.13
C ALA A 9 -9.99 -5.94 33.15
N PHE A 10 -10.88 -5.06 33.64
CA PHE A 10 -11.58 -4.08 32.83
C PHE A 10 -10.63 -3.02 32.26
N GLN A 11 -9.69 -2.51 33.07
CA GLN A 11 -8.67 -1.55 32.63
C GLN A 11 -7.76 -2.13 31.54
N ILE A 12 -7.34 -3.39 31.68
CA ILE A 12 -6.51 -4.09 30.68
C ILE A 12 -7.27 -4.26 29.36
N LEU A 13 -8.55 -4.65 29.39
CA LEU A 13 -9.39 -4.79 28.19
C LEU A 13 -9.56 -3.46 27.44
N VAL A 14 -9.74 -2.34 28.17
CA VAL A 14 -9.85 -0.99 27.59
C VAL A 14 -8.52 -0.58 26.95
N LEU A 15 -7.40 -0.81 27.62
CA LEU A 15 -6.06 -0.51 27.09
C LEU A 15 -5.73 -1.34 25.85
N VAL A 16 -6.03 -2.64 25.84
CA VAL A 16 -5.82 -3.52 24.67
C VAL A 16 -6.69 -3.07 23.49
N SER A 17 -7.93 -2.66 23.75
CA SER A 17 -8.82 -2.13 22.70
C SER A 17 -8.32 -0.80 22.12
N LEU A 18 -7.69 0.06 22.94
CA LEU A 18 -7.11 1.33 22.51
C LEU A 18 -5.81 1.15 21.72
N VAL A 19 -4.99 0.15 22.05
CA VAL A 19 -3.71 -0.13 21.36
C VAL A 19 -3.93 -0.78 19.98
N CYS A 20 -5.04 -1.49 19.76
CA CYS A 20 -5.38 -2.10 18.47
C CYS A 20 -5.87 -1.10 17.39
N LEU A 21 -5.92 0.21 17.69
CA LEU A 21 -6.32 1.26 16.73
C LEU A 21 -5.19 1.72 15.80
N CYS A 22 -4.05 1.04 15.75
CA CYS A 22 -3.04 1.21 14.70
C CYS A 22 -3.58 0.70 13.35
N ARG A 23 -4.64 1.32 12.84
CA ARG A 23 -4.98 1.23 11.43
C ARG A 23 -3.89 2.00 10.71
N ALA A 24 -3.14 1.28 9.88
CA ALA A 24 -2.39 1.90 8.81
C ALA A 24 -3.43 2.57 7.90
N GLU A 25 -3.78 3.82 8.22
CA GLU A 25 -4.40 4.72 7.26
C GLU A 25 -3.33 4.92 6.19
N SER A 26 -3.38 4.13 5.11
CA SER A 26 -2.50 4.41 3.99
C SER A 26 -2.92 5.78 3.49
N GLU A 27 -2.10 6.80 3.69
CA GLU A 27 -2.33 8.12 3.12
C GLU A 27 -2.64 7.92 1.63
N ARG A 28 -3.84 8.34 1.22
CA ARG A 28 -4.23 8.25 -0.18
C ARG A 28 -3.28 9.12 -0.98
N CYS A 29 -2.51 8.48 -1.84
CA CYS A 29 -1.60 9.19 -2.71
C CYS A 29 -2.36 10.02 -3.76
N PRO A 30 -1.76 11.12 -4.24
CA PRO A 30 -2.25 11.82 -5.41
C PRO A 30 -2.42 10.87 -6.60
N GLU A 31 -3.33 11.18 -7.51
CA GLU A 31 -3.59 10.32 -8.68
C GLU A 31 -2.31 10.00 -9.44
N GLY A 32 -2.08 8.72 -9.69
CA GLY A 32 -0.90 8.23 -10.41
C GLY A 32 0.33 8.04 -9.55
N PHE A 33 0.23 8.22 -8.24
CA PHE A 33 1.31 7.92 -7.30
C PHE A 33 0.90 6.84 -6.31
N PHE A 34 1.85 6.06 -5.82
CA PHE A 34 1.61 5.00 -4.83
C PHE A 34 2.80 4.70 -3.93
N GLY A 35 2.54 3.86 -2.93
CA GLY A 35 3.48 3.37 -1.93
C GLY A 35 4.01 4.43 -0.96
N ASN A 36 5.15 4.15 -0.34
CA ASN A 36 5.60 4.93 0.81
C ASN A 36 5.88 6.39 0.43
N ASN A 37 5.24 7.33 1.11
CA ASN A 37 5.27 8.76 0.81
C ASN A 37 4.90 9.12 -0.64
N CYS A 38 4.15 8.25 -1.34
CA CYS A 38 3.68 8.52 -2.71
C CYS A 38 4.80 8.82 -3.71
N MET A 39 5.96 8.19 -3.53
CA MET A 39 7.14 8.44 -4.36
C MET A 39 7.18 7.60 -5.64
N MET A 40 6.35 6.56 -5.75
CA MET A 40 6.30 5.70 -6.93
C MET A 40 5.23 6.18 -7.90
N VAL A 41 5.54 6.16 -9.19
CA VAL A 41 4.64 6.60 -10.28
C VAL A 41 3.99 5.37 -10.91
N CYS A 42 2.71 5.50 -11.26
CA CYS A 42 1.90 4.44 -11.83
C CYS A 42 1.89 4.48 -13.36
N TYR A 43 2.11 3.34 -14.01
CA TYR A 43 2.14 3.21 -15.48
C TYR A 43 1.03 2.31 -16.02
N CYS A 44 -0.21 2.68 -15.68
CA CYS A 44 -1.40 1.95 -16.07
C CYS A 44 -1.96 2.41 -17.43
N LYS A 45 -2.53 1.46 -18.18
CA LYS A 45 -3.24 1.75 -19.41
C LYS A 45 -4.44 2.67 -19.15
N GLY A 46 -4.60 3.70 -19.96
CA GLY A 46 -5.63 4.71 -19.76
C GLY A 46 -5.30 5.74 -18.66
N GLY A 47 -4.08 5.70 -18.12
CA GLY A 47 -3.54 6.71 -17.23
C GLY A 47 -3.81 6.48 -15.74
N ASN A 48 -3.55 7.54 -14.98
CA ASN A 48 -3.44 7.54 -13.52
C ASN A 48 -4.73 7.20 -12.77
N THR A 49 -5.90 7.39 -13.40
CA THR A 49 -7.20 7.10 -12.79
C THR A 49 -7.49 5.61 -12.67
N ASN A 50 -6.77 4.75 -13.40
CA ASN A 50 -6.90 3.29 -13.33
C ASN A 50 -5.87 2.64 -12.39
N CYS A 51 -5.10 3.46 -11.67
CA CYS A 51 -4.10 3.03 -10.70
C CYS A 51 -4.72 2.99 -9.30
N ASP A 52 -4.81 1.80 -8.71
CA ASP A 52 -5.22 1.61 -7.32
C ASP A 52 -4.03 1.10 -6.50
N ASN A 53 -3.39 2.00 -5.76
CA ASN A 53 -2.22 1.70 -4.93
C ASN A 53 -1.09 0.94 -5.66
N GLY A 54 -0.88 1.27 -6.94
CA GLY A 54 0.12 0.61 -7.80
C GLY A 54 -0.42 -0.54 -8.64
N ASP A 55 -1.69 -0.94 -8.49
CA ASP A 55 -2.32 -1.97 -9.32
C ASP A 55 -3.06 -1.36 -10.52
N CYS A 56 -2.93 -1.98 -11.68
CA CYS A 56 -3.49 -1.52 -12.95
C CYS A 56 -4.60 -2.46 -13.43
N THR A 57 -5.85 -2.10 -13.12
CA THR A 57 -7.03 -2.93 -13.45
C THR A 57 -7.28 -3.10 -14.95
N GLN A 58 -6.77 -2.19 -15.78
CA GLN A 58 -6.93 -2.19 -17.23
C GLN A 58 -5.69 -2.69 -17.99
N GLY A 59 -4.69 -3.17 -17.26
CA GLY A 59 -3.40 -3.60 -17.81
C GLY A 59 -2.39 -2.46 -17.97
N CYS A 60 -1.27 -2.78 -18.62
CA CYS A 60 -0.09 -1.94 -18.64
C CYS A 60 -0.10 -0.89 -19.75
N ASP A 61 0.45 0.28 -19.46
CA ASP A 61 0.80 1.23 -20.52
C ASP A 61 1.98 0.69 -21.36
N LYS A 62 2.21 1.31 -22.51
CA LYS A 62 3.27 0.90 -23.43
C LYS A 62 4.63 0.87 -22.72
N GLU A 63 5.44 -0.14 -23.00
CA GLU A 63 6.81 -0.30 -22.49
C GLU A 63 6.90 -0.60 -20.98
N HIS A 64 5.76 -0.86 -20.32
CA HIS A 64 5.69 -1.29 -18.93
C HIS A 64 5.12 -2.71 -18.82
N ILE A 65 5.68 -3.50 -17.91
CA ILE A 65 5.39 -4.92 -17.74
C ILE A 65 5.35 -5.34 -16.27
N GLY A 66 5.04 -6.62 -16.05
CA GLY A 66 4.91 -7.21 -14.73
C GLY A 66 3.45 -7.26 -14.24
N PRO A 67 3.22 -7.92 -13.09
CA PRO A 67 1.88 -8.15 -12.56
C PRO A 67 1.12 -6.84 -12.23
N PHE A 68 1.85 -5.76 -11.96
CA PHE A 68 1.30 -4.45 -11.61
C PHE A 68 1.69 -3.35 -12.59
N CYS A 69 2.35 -3.72 -13.71
CA CYS A 69 2.76 -2.75 -14.74
C CYS A 69 3.71 -1.64 -14.27
N GLN A 70 4.52 -1.89 -13.23
CA GLN A 70 5.45 -0.90 -12.69
C GLN A 70 6.91 -1.14 -13.08
N TYR A 71 7.20 -2.18 -13.86
CA TYR A 71 8.55 -2.43 -14.37
C TYR A 71 8.67 -1.89 -15.79
N SER A 72 9.72 -1.12 -16.06
CA SER A 72 10.03 -0.78 -17.45
C SER A 72 10.60 -1.99 -18.17
N GLU A 73 10.13 -2.25 -19.39
CA GLU A 73 10.67 -3.30 -20.24
C GLU A 73 12.16 -3.07 -20.56
N PHE A 74 12.60 -1.81 -20.60
CA PHE A 74 13.99 -1.44 -20.84
C PHE A 74 14.93 -1.80 -19.68
N ASP A 75 14.45 -1.72 -18.43
CA ASP A 75 15.26 -2.06 -17.25
C ASP A 75 15.65 -3.54 -17.24
N LEU A 76 14.80 -4.40 -17.81
CA LEU A 76 15.08 -5.84 -17.93
C LEU A 76 16.07 -6.14 -19.06
N ILE A 77 16.01 -5.39 -20.17
CA ILE A 77 16.92 -5.58 -21.32
C ILE A 77 18.32 -5.02 -21.01
N GLY A 78 18.42 -3.97 -20.18
CA GLY A 78 19.70 -3.42 -19.72
C GLY A 78 20.58 -4.42 -18.95
N ASN A 79 19.97 -5.42 -18.31
CA ASN A 79 20.68 -6.49 -17.59
C ASN A 79 21.21 -7.61 -18.50
N ILE A 80 20.87 -7.61 -19.80
CA ILE A 80 21.32 -8.63 -20.78
C ILE A 80 22.51 -8.11 -21.60
N LYS A 81 22.88 -6.82 -21.43
CA LYS A 81 23.94 -6.16 -22.21
C LYS A 81 25.22 -5.85 -21.41
N SER A 82 25.43 -6.51 -20.26
CA SER A 82 26.69 -6.43 -19.50
C SER A 82 27.65 -7.56 -19.84
#